data_AF-A0A2G8RG48-F1
#
_entry.id   AF-A0A2G8RG48-F1
#
_cell.length_a   1.000
_cell.length_b   1.000
_cell.length_c   1.000
_cell.angle_alpha   90.00
_cell.angle_beta   90.00
_cell.angle_gamma   90.00
#
_symmetry.space_group_name_H-M   'P 1'
#
loop_
_entity.id
_entity.type
_entity.pdbx_description
1 polymer ?
#
loop_
_entity_poly.entity_id
_entity_poly.type
_entity_poly.pdbx_seq_one_letter_code
_entity_poly.pdbx_strand_id
1 'polypeptide(L)'
;MTQTTYAHCSRDGLISFSARQNHPGLICIGSGGAAFRNLVDIRARHAKDSDALIVPGVPEAASDADALECVAYFTDWLAGMTPADLSKKYDAEGIMARALAQIT
;
A
#
# COMPACT_ATOMS: atom_id res chain seq x y z
N MET A 1 13.34 20.86 10.91
CA MET A 1 12.55 19.73 11.44
C MET A 1 11.84 19.07 10.27
N THR A 2 12.17 17.82 9.95
CA THR A 2 11.41 17.05 8.95
C THR A 2 10.09 16.65 9.57
N GLN A 3 8.98 17.16 9.01
CA GLN A 3 7.64 16.81 9.47
C GLN A 3 7.34 15.35 9.13
N THR A 4 7.02 14.54 10.14
CA THR A 4 6.55 13.17 9.94
C THR A 4 5.18 13.21 9.28
N THR A 5 5.05 12.47 8.18
CA THR A 5 3.80 12.26 7.45
C THR A 5 3.39 10.81 7.61
N TYR A 6 2.09 10.58 7.77
CA TYR A 6 1.47 9.26 7.84
C TYR A 6 0.71 8.99 6.55
N ALA A 7 0.88 7.79 6.00
CA ALA A 7 0.09 7.31 4.86
C ALA A 7 -1.05 6.43 5.37
N HIS A 8 -2.22 6.63 4.78
CA HIS A 8 -3.48 5.99 5.19
C HIS A 8 -4.18 5.39 3.98
N CYS A 9 -4.75 4.20 4.13
CA CYS A 9 -5.53 3.50 3.12
C CYS A 9 -7.01 3.51 3.52
N SER A 10 -7.89 3.93 2.61
CA SER A 10 -9.35 3.70 2.72
C SER A 10 -9.75 2.33 2.19
N ARG A 11 -11.02 1.97 2.36
CA ARG A 11 -11.59 0.67 1.97
C ARG A 11 -11.43 0.36 0.47
N ASP A 12 -11.48 1.39 -0.38
CA ASP A 12 -11.30 1.30 -1.83
C ASP A 12 -9.83 1.28 -2.27
N GLY A 13 -8.89 1.29 -1.32
CA GLY A 13 -7.46 1.28 -1.57
C GLY A 13 -6.82 2.65 -1.76
N LEU A 14 -7.59 3.75 -1.73
CA LEU A 14 -7.04 5.08 -1.94
C LEU A 14 -6.07 5.46 -0.81
N ILE A 15 -4.90 5.95 -1.20
CA ILE A 15 -3.84 6.38 -0.30
C ILE A 15 -3.94 7.88 -0.10
N SER A 16 -4.01 8.29 1.17
CA SER A 16 -4.00 9.68 1.59
C SER A 16 -2.88 9.94 2.61
N PHE A 17 -2.39 11.17 2.65
CA PHE A 17 -1.33 11.57 3.57
C PHE A 17 -1.86 12.55 4.61
N SER A 18 -1.43 12.40 5.86
CA SER A 18 -1.79 13.34 6.93
C SER A 18 -0.68 13.52 7.96
N ALA A 19 -0.80 14.56 8.78
CA ALA A 19 0.09 14.80 9.93
C ALA A 19 -0.30 13.99 11.18
N ARG A 20 -1.36 13.18 11.13
CA ARG A 20 -1.88 12.40 12.28
C ARG A 20 -1.75 10.92 12.02
N GLN A 21 -1.36 10.17 13.05
CA GLN A 21 -1.20 8.72 12.97
C GLN A 21 -2.52 7.96 12.88
N ASN A 22 -3.58 8.47 13.51
CA ASN A 22 -4.87 7.79 13.55
C ASN A 22 -5.91 8.67 12.87
N HIS A 23 -6.62 8.08 11.91
CA HIS A 23 -7.74 8.69 11.25
C HIS A 23 -8.90 7.70 11.24
N PRO A 24 -10.08 8.05 11.80
CA PRO A 24 -11.23 7.16 11.81
C PRO A 24 -11.57 6.66 10.40
N GLY A 25 -11.82 5.36 10.26
CA GLY A 25 -12.19 4.73 9.00
C GLY A 25 -11.04 4.48 8.01
N LEU A 26 -9.79 4.81 8.37
CA LEU A 26 -8.62 4.57 7.53
C LEU A 26 -7.61 3.67 8.25
N ILE A 27 -6.87 2.87 7.48
CA ILE A 27 -5.78 2.02 7.97
C ILE A 27 -4.46 2.78 7.77
N CYS A 28 -3.71 3.01 8.85
CA CYS A 28 -2.36 3.56 8.75
C CYS A 28 -1.42 2.50 8.16
N ILE A 29 -0.83 2.79 6.99
CA ILE A 29 0.06 1.87 6.25
C ILE A 29 1.55 2.22 6.40
N GLY A 30 1.87 3.31 7.12
CA GLY A 30 3.24 3.66 7.46
C GLY A 30 3.43 5.13 7.79
N SER A 31 4.64 5.50 8.19
CA SER A 31 5.00 6.90 8.44
C SER A 31 6.47 7.18 8.19
N GLY A 32 6.79 8.45 7.91
CA GLY A 32 8.16 8.89 7.71
C GLY A 32 8.24 10.32 7.15
N GLY A 33 9.43 10.71 6.71
CA GLY A 33 9.66 12.01 6.05
C GLY A 33 9.39 11.99 4.54
N ALA A 34 9.96 12.95 3.82
CA ALA A 34 9.80 13.05 2.36
C ALA A 34 10.21 11.78 1.60
N ALA A 35 11.28 11.10 2.03
CA ALA A 35 11.72 9.85 1.43
C ALA A 35 10.68 8.73 1.54
N PHE A 36 9.93 8.67 2.66
CA PHE A 36 8.84 7.71 2.81
C PHE A 36 7.69 8.03 1.86
N ARG A 37 7.33 9.31 1.71
CA ARG A 37 6.30 9.72 0.74
C ARG A 37 6.66 9.31 -0.70
N ASN A 38 7.91 9.55 -1.11
CA ASN A 38 8.39 9.12 -2.43
C ASN A 38 8.39 7.59 -2.57
N LEU A 39 8.70 6.85 -1.51
CA LEU A 39 8.64 5.39 -1.53
C LEU A 39 7.21 4.87 -1.72
N VAL A 40 6.24 5.48 -1.04
CA VAL A 40 4.81 5.17 -1.22
C VAL A 40 4.38 5.44 -2.66
N ASP A 41 4.75 6.60 -3.21
CA ASP A 41 4.44 7.00 -4.59
C ASP A 41 4.96 6.01 -5.63
N ILE A 42 6.21 5.57 -5.51
CA ILE A 42 6.85 4.61 -6.44
C ILE A 42 6.19 3.24 -6.41
N ARG A 43 5.73 2.80 -5.23
CA ARG A 43 5.23 1.42 -5.03
C ARG A 43 3.71 1.31 -5.15
N ALA A 44 2.99 2.41 -4.98
CA ALA A 44 1.56 2.45 -5.15
C ALA A 44 1.18 2.22 -6.62
N ARG A 45 -0.04 1.74 -6.84
CA ARG A 45 -0.66 1.76 -8.16
C ARG A 45 -1.19 3.17 -8.42
N HIS A 46 -0.91 3.70 -9.61
CA HIS A 46 -1.42 5.01 -10.03
C HIS A 46 -2.79 4.83 -10.69
N ALA A 47 -3.75 5.67 -10.31
CA ALA A 47 -5.03 5.74 -11.00
C ALA A 47 -4.82 6.24 -12.44
N LYS A 48 -5.58 5.70 -13.39
CA LYS A 48 -5.39 6.02 -14.82
C LYS A 48 -5.75 7.47 -15.17
N ASP A 49 -6.74 8.03 -14.47
CA ASP A 49 -7.37 9.30 -14.79
C ASP A 49 -7.14 10.38 -13.72
N SER A 50 -6.27 10.12 -12.74
CA SER A 50 -5.96 11.07 -11.66
C SER A 50 -4.59 10.81 -11.04
N ASP A 51 -4.04 11.81 -10.35
CA ASP A 51 -2.82 11.67 -9.53
C ASP A 51 -3.07 10.89 -8.22
N ALA A 52 -4.11 10.04 -8.19
CA ALA A 52 -4.47 9.26 -7.03
C ALA A 52 -3.57 8.03 -6.92
N LEU A 53 -3.06 7.81 -5.71
CA LEU A 53 -2.30 6.63 -5.35
C LEU A 53 -3.21 5.61 -4.71
N ILE A 54 -3.06 4.35 -5.11
CA ILE A 54 -3.91 3.24 -4.67
C ILE A 54 -3.01 2.10 -4.19
N VAL A 55 -3.41 1.44 -3.10
CA VAL A 55 -2.77 0.19 -2.66
C VAL A 55 -2.98 -0.88 -3.74
N PRO A 56 -1.90 -1.44 -4.33
CA PRO A 56 -2.00 -2.44 -5.38
C PRO A 56 -2.85 -3.65 -4.95
N GLY A 57 -3.76 -4.09 -5.82
CA GLY A 57 -4.61 -5.27 -5.61
C GLY A 57 -5.88 -5.02 -4.78
N VAL A 58 -5.99 -3.92 -4.04
CA VAL A 58 -7.20 -3.61 -3.26
C VAL A 58 -8.44 -3.39 -4.13
N PRO A 59 -8.41 -2.60 -5.23
CA PRO A 59 -9.59 -2.41 -6.07
C PRO A 59 -10.08 -3.69 -6.75
N GLU A 60 -9.19 -4.67 -6.94
CA GLU A 60 -9.49 -5.96 -7.59
C GLU A 60 -9.75 -7.10 -6.59
N ALA A 61 -9.69 -6.80 -5.28
CA ALA A 61 -9.92 -7.78 -4.22
C ALA A 61 -11.35 -8.32 -4.29
N ALA A 62 -11.51 -9.64 -4.19
CA ALA A 62 -12.84 -10.27 -4.25
C ALA A 62 -13.57 -10.20 -2.91
N SER A 63 -12.85 -9.91 -1.82
CA SER A 63 -13.38 -9.83 -0.47
C SER A 63 -12.63 -8.80 0.39
N ASP A 64 -13.23 -8.40 1.50
CA ASP A 64 -12.56 -7.52 2.48
C ASP A 64 -11.32 -8.20 3.09
N ALA A 65 -11.32 -9.53 3.19
CA ALA A 65 -10.16 -10.29 3.66
C ALA A 65 -9.01 -10.22 2.63
N ASP A 66 -9.31 -10.42 1.35
CA ASP A 66 -8.34 -10.28 0.25
C ASP A 66 -7.75 -8.86 0.21
N ALA A 67 -8.60 -7.84 0.41
CA ALA A 67 -8.18 -6.45 0.46
C ALA A 67 -7.24 -6.19 1.64
N LEU A 68 -7.57 -6.74 2.82
CA LEU A 68 -6.72 -6.63 4.01
C LEU A 68 -5.35 -7.29 3.79
N GLU A 69 -5.31 -8.43 3.12
CA GLU A 69 -4.05 -9.10 2.76
C GLU A 69 -3.21 -8.28 1.78
N CYS A 70 -3.84 -7.63 0.78
CA CYS A 70 -3.15 -6.70 -0.11
C CYS A 70 -2.54 -5.51 0.64
N VAL A 71 -3.27 -4.94 1.61
CA VAL A 71 -2.77 -3.87 2.48
C VAL A 71 -1.61 -4.34 3.36
N ALA A 72 -1.70 -5.55 3.92
CA ALA A 72 -0.63 -6.14 4.73
C ALA A 72 0.65 -6.33 3.91
N TYR A 73 0.53 -6.92 2.71
CA TYR A 73 1.64 -7.06 1.76
C TYR A 73 2.28 -5.72 1.43
N PHE A 74 1.47 -4.71 1.10
CA PHE A 74 1.98 -3.39 0.74
C PHE A 74 2.73 -2.74 1.90
N THR A 75 2.20 -2.88 3.12
CA THR A 75 2.83 -2.36 4.35
C THR A 75 4.19 -3.01 4.60
N ASP A 76 4.29 -4.33 4.47
CA ASP A 76 5.55 -5.07 4.61
C ASP A 76 6.57 -4.67 3.52
N TRP A 77 6.09 -4.47 2.30
CA TRP A 77 6.94 -4.02 1.23
C TRP A 77 7.49 -2.62 1.55
N LEU A 78 6.63 -1.67 1.95
CA LEU A 78 7.03 -0.34 2.43
C LEU A 78 8.04 -0.40 3.59
N ALA A 79 7.91 -1.38 4.48
CA ALA A 79 8.84 -1.63 5.58
C ALA A 79 10.20 -2.20 5.12
N GLY A 80 10.35 -2.51 3.84
CA GLY A 80 11.62 -2.88 3.23
C GLY A 80 11.77 -4.37 2.91
N MET A 81 10.71 -5.17 3.05
CA MET A 81 10.76 -6.56 2.58
C MET A 81 11.04 -6.62 1.09
N THR A 82 11.91 -7.53 0.68
CA THR A 82 12.20 -7.75 -0.74
C THR A 82 11.08 -8.58 -1.39
N PRO A 83 10.94 -8.56 -2.72
CA PRO A 83 10.02 -9.47 -3.41
C PRO A 83 10.21 -10.95 -3.03
N ALA A 84 11.46 -11.37 -2.77
CA ALA A 84 11.77 -12.74 -2.35
C ALA A 84 11.35 -13.06 -0.90
N ASP A 85 11.31 -12.06 -0.02
CA ASP A 85 10.78 -12.23 1.35
C ASP A 85 9.26 -12.31 1.31
N LEU A 86 8.65 -11.43 0.52
CA LEU A 86 7.20 -11.38 0.39
C LEU A 86 6.65 -12.64 -0.28
N SER A 87 7.32 -13.18 -1.30
CA SER A 87 6.89 -14.43 -1.96
C SER A 87 6.98 -15.67 -1.05
N LYS A 88 7.76 -15.62 0.03
CA LYS A 88 7.80 -16.68 1.05
C LYS A 88 6.72 -16.51 2.09
N LYS A 89 6.35 -15.26 2.40
CA LYS A 89 5.37 -14.91 3.43
C LYS A 89 3.93 -14.99 2.91
N TYR A 90 3.71 -14.54 1.69
CA TYR A 90 2.41 -14.49 1.02
C TYR A 90 2.43 -15.49 -0.13
N ASP A 91 1.42 -16.36 -0.19
CA ASP A 91 1.40 -17.48 -1.13
C ASP A 91 1.49 -16.99 -2.59
N ALA A 92 2.37 -17.61 -3.37
CA ALA A 92 2.80 -17.10 -4.67
C ALA A 92 1.70 -17.18 -5.75
N GLU A 93 0.70 -18.04 -5.58
CA GLU A 93 -0.30 -18.36 -6.62
C GLU A 93 -1.51 -17.40 -6.64
N GLY A 94 -1.78 -16.66 -5.56
CA GLY A 94 -3.01 -15.86 -5.44
C GLY A 94 -2.79 -14.36 -5.55
N ILE A 95 -2.16 -13.79 -4.52
CA ILE A 95 -2.13 -12.33 -4.29
C ILE A 95 -0.85 -11.70 -4.84
N MET A 96 0.28 -12.40 -4.74
CA MET A 96 1.56 -11.94 -5.27
C MET A 96 1.51 -11.72 -6.77
N ALA A 97 0.94 -12.69 -7.51
CA ALA A 97 0.77 -12.59 -8.95
C ALA A 97 -0.10 -11.39 -9.36
N ARG A 98 -1.17 -11.11 -8.60
CA ARG A 98 -2.09 -9.99 -8.87
C ARG A 98 -1.48 -8.63 -8.55
N ALA A 99 -0.80 -8.52 -7.41
CA ALA A 99 -0.15 -7.28 -7.00
C ALA A 99 1.04 -6.94 -7.91
N LEU A 100 1.91 -7.92 -8.23
CA LEU A 100 3.09 -7.71 -9.08
C LEU A 100 2.72 -7.38 -10.53
N ALA A 101 1.68 -8.01 -11.09
CA ALA A 101 1.25 -7.76 -12.47
C ALA A 101 0.74 -6.32 -12.73
N GLN A 102 0.55 -5.52 -11.69
CA GLN A 102 0.08 -4.13 -11.81
C GLN A 102 1.20 -3.10 -11.63
N ILE A 103 2.43 -3.53 -11.33
CA ILE A 103 3.58 -2.64 -11.06
C ILE A 103 4.69 -2.85 -12.10
N THR A 104 4.61 -3.91 -12.91
CA THR A 104 5.41 -4.16 -14.13
C THR A 104 4.69 -3.66 -15.36
#